data_AF-A0A651H7L0-F1
#
_entry.id   AF-A0A651H7L0-F1
#
_cell.length_a   1.000
_cell.length_b   1.000
_cell.length_c   1.000
_cell.angle_alpha   90.00
_cell.angle_beta   90.00
_cell.angle_gamma   90.00
#
_symmetry.space_group_name_H-M   'P 1'
#
loop_
_entity.id
_entity.type
_entity.pdbx_description
1 polymer ?
#
loop_
_entity_poly.entity_id
_entity_poly.type
_entity_poly.pdbx_seq_one_letter_code
_entity_poly.pdbx_strand_id
1 'polypeptide(L)'
;MSDSRRQQRREIRLIQREATWLQKALFALGKAAESREKLEGNGEDDDASYVLQLESGPLAMEVVEDGLEARVKELLELVRERRKVLR
;
A
#
# COMPACT_ATOMS: atom_id res chain seq x y z
N MET A 1 -34.67 -3.03 -1.81
CA MET A 1 -33.33 -3.58 -1.49
C MET A 1 -33.16 -3.49 0.01
N SER A 2 -32.91 -4.60 0.70
CA SER A 2 -32.72 -4.58 2.16
C SER A 2 -31.56 -3.66 2.55
N ASP A 3 -31.70 -2.90 3.62
CA ASP A 3 -30.67 -1.96 4.10
C ASP A 3 -29.31 -2.64 4.31
N SER A 4 -29.33 -3.91 4.69
CA SER A 4 -28.14 -4.78 4.77
C SER A 4 -27.35 -4.86 3.45
N ARG A 5 -28.00 -5.07 2.30
CA ARG A 5 -27.30 -5.10 1.00
C ARG A 5 -26.71 -3.75 0.63
N ARG A 6 -27.36 -2.65 1.03
CA ARG A 6 -26.87 -1.29 0.80
C ARG A 6 -25.64 -1.00 1.66
N GLN A 7 -25.64 -1.46 2.91
CA GLN A 7 -24.51 -1.36 3.83
C GLN A 7 -23.31 -2.17 3.33
N GLN A 8 -23.51 -3.44 2.94
CA GLN A 8 -22.44 -4.28 2.38
C GLN A 8 -21.79 -3.65 1.13
N ARG A 9 -22.58 -3.04 0.24
CA ARG A 9 -22.05 -2.29 -0.92
C ARG A 9 -21.30 -1.02 -0.55
N ARG A 10 -21.61 -0.39 0.59
CA ARG A 10 -20.81 0.75 1.11
C ARG A 10 -19.49 0.26 1.65
N GLU A 11 -19.49 -0.81 2.44
CA GLU A 11 -18.27 -1.39 3.01
C GLU A 11 -17.30 -1.85 1.92
N ILE A 12 -17.79 -2.55 0.88
CA ILE A 12 -16.94 -2.94 -0.26
C ILE A 12 -16.29 -1.72 -0.93
N ARG A 13 -17.04 -0.62 -1.07
CA ARG A 13 -16.49 0.61 -1.66
C ARG A 13 -15.44 1.26 -0.77
N LEU A 14 -15.59 1.19 0.55
CA LEU A 14 -14.59 1.70 1.49
C LEU A 14 -13.29 0.88 1.39
N ILE A 15 -13.39 -0.44 1.46
CA ILE A 15 -12.24 -1.35 1.35
C ILE A 15 -11.53 -1.16 0.00
N GLN A 16 -12.29 -1.04 -1.09
CA GLN A 16 -11.71 -0.82 -2.41
C GLN A 16 -11.01 0.55 -2.52
N ARG A 17 -11.54 1.59 -1.87
CA ARG A 17 -10.89 2.91 -1.80
C ARG A 17 -9.60 2.86 -1.00
N GLU A 18 -9.59 2.16 0.13
CA GLU A 18 -8.39 1.93 0.94
C GLU A 18 -7.30 1.25 0.10
N ALA A 19 -7.63 0.13 -0.56
CA ALA A 19 -6.69 -0.57 -1.43
C ALA A 19 -6.13 0.34 -2.55
N THR A 20 -7.00 1.16 -3.16
CA THR A 20 -6.57 2.09 -4.22
C THR A 20 -5.64 3.17 -3.69
N TRP A 21 -5.88 3.66 -2.47
CA TRP A 21 -5.02 4.67 -1.84
C TRP A 21 -3.65 4.09 -1.50
N LEU A 22 -3.59 2.87 -0.95
CA LEU A 22 -2.34 2.18 -0.65
C LEU A 22 -1.54 1.85 -1.92
N GLN A 23 -2.20 1.45 -3.02
CA GLN A 23 -1.54 1.27 -4.33
C GLN A 23 -0.90 2.57 -4.84
N LYS A 24 -1.56 3.71 -4.64
CA LYS A 24 -0.97 5.01 -5.00
C LYS A 24 0.22 5.37 -4.11
N ALA A 25 0.16 5.05 -2.83
CA ALA A 25 1.28 5.25 -1.92
C ALA A 25 2.51 4.42 -2.35
N LEU A 26 2.32 3.13 -2.64
CA LEU A 26 3.35 2.26 -3.20
C LEU A 26 3.97 2.83 -4.48
N PHE A 27 3.15 3.26 -5.43
CA PHE A 27 3.64 3.87 -6.66
C PHE A 27 4.47 5.13 -6.40
N ALA A 28 4.04 5.98 -5.47
CA ALA A 28 4.78 7.18 -5.11
C ALA A 28 6.11 6.85 -4.42
N LEU A 29 6.14 5.83 -3.55
CA LEU A 29 7.37 5.34 -2.91
C LEU A 29 8.37 4.81 -3.95
N GLY A 30 7.91 3.97 -4.88
CA GLY A 30 8.76 3.47 -5.98
C GLY A 30 9.29 4.60 -6.86
N LYS A 31 8.47 5.61 -7.17
CA LYS A 31 8.93 6.81 -7.91
C LYS A 31 9.96 7.62 -7.12
N ALA A 32 9.77 7.74 -5.81
CA ALA A 32 10.75 8.40 -4.95
C ALA A 32 12.07 7.60 -4.91
N ALA A 33 12.02 6.27 -4.88
CA ALA A 33 13.21 5.42 -4.96
C ALA A 33 13.96 5.61 -6.29
N GLU A 34 13.27 5.53 -7.43
CA GLU A 34 13.86 5.80 -8.75
C GLU A 34 14.47 7.21 -8.85
N SER A 35 13.82 8.21 -8.26
CA SER A 35 14.33 9.58 -8.25
C SER A 35 15.59 9.72 -7.41
N ARG A 36 15.71 8.97 -6.30
CA ARG A 36 16.90 8.97 -5.44
C ARG A 36 18.07 8.28 -6.11
N GLU A 37 17.86 7.11 -6.71
CA GLU A 37 18.88 6.38 -7.47
C GLU A 37 19.51 7.27 -8.57
N LYS A 38 18.67 8.05 -9.27
CA LYS A 38 19.13 9.01 -10.28
C LYS A 38 19.97 10.17 -9.72
N LEU A 39 19.77 10.53 -8.46
CA LEU A 39 20.55 11.57 -7.77
C LEU A 39 21.87 11.01 -7.23
N GLU A 40 21.84 9.79 -6.67
CA GLU A 40 23.01 9.07 -6.16
C GLU A 40 24.01 8.71 -7.26
N GLY A 41 23.55 8.40 -8.49
CA GLY A 41 24.44 8.19 -9.64
C GLY A 41 25.37 9.35 -10.03
N ASN A 42 25.31 10.50 -9.33
CA ASN A 42 26.20 11.66 -9.51
C ASN A 42 27.19 11.89 -8.35
N GLY A 43 27.15 11.10 -7.27
CA GLY A 43 28.06 11.23 -6.13
C GLY A 43 28.52 9.86 -5.64
N GLU A 44 29.83 9.68 -5.50
CA GLU A 44 30.42 8.55 -4.77
C GLU A 44 30.03 8.64 -3.29
N ASP A 45 28.81 8.24 -2.94
CA ASP A 45 28.45 7.97 -1.55
C ASP A 45 27.58 6.72 -1.51
N ASP A 46 27.99 5.82 -0.62
CA ASP A 46 27.58 4.44 -0.49
C ASP A 46 26.06 4.23 -0.45
N ASP A 47 25.65 3.11 -1.05
CA ASP A 47 24.38 2.39 -1.00
C ASP A 47 23.60 2.61 0.32
N ALA A 48 22.92 3.75 0.42
CA ALA A 48 22.27 4.17 1.66
C ALA A 48 20.95 3.40 1.78
N SER A 49 20.98 2.26 2.47
CA SER A 49 19.75 1.54 2.83
C SER A 49 18.80 2.50 3.56
N TYR A 50 17.68 2.85 2.95
CA TYR A 50 16.77 3.85 3.49
C TYR A 50 15.95 3.28 4.64
N VAL A 51 16.01 3.97 5.79
CA VAL A 51 15.37 3.55 7.04
C VAL A 51 14.42 4.64 7.53
N LEU A 52 13.17 4.27 7.77
CA LEU A 52 12.17 5.05 8.48
C LEU A 52 12.44 5.00 9.99
N GLN A 53 12.70 6.15 10.60
CA GLN A 53 12.85 6.25 12.05
C GLN A 53 11.46 6.39 12.69
N LEU A 54 11.02 5.37 13.41
CA LEU A 54 9.77 5.37 14.17
C LEU A 54 10.08 5.34 15.67
N GLU A 55 9.12 5.76 16.50
CA GLU A 55 9.23 5.65 17.96
C GLU A 55 9.43 4.19 18.42
N SER A 56 8.87 3.25 17.66
CA SER A 56 9.03 1.80 17.87
C SER A 56 10.38 1.23 17.40
N GLY A 57 11.21 2.04 16.74
CA GLY A 57 12.50 1.67 16.19
C GLY A 57 12.61 1.88 14.67
N PRO A 58 13.83 1.73 14.13
CA PRO A 58 14.09 1.87 12.70
C PRO A 58 13.40 0.76 11.89
N LEU A 59 12.80 1.12 10.76
CA LEU A 59 12.18 0.20 9.82
C LEU A 59 12.75 0.43 8.42
N ALA A 60 13.31 -0.61 7.80
CA ALA A 60 13.79 -0.52 6.42
C ALA A 60 12.63 -0.21 5.47
N MET A 61 12.87 0.63 4.45
CA MET A 61 11.83 1.02 3.49
C MET A 61 11.26 -0.19 2.74
N GLU A 62 12.11 -1.18 2.43
CA GLU A 62 11.70 -2.46 1.82
C GLU A 62 10.61 -3.17 2.64
N VAL A 63 10.76 -3.19 3.97
CA VAL A 63 9.76 -3.79 4.88
C VAL A 63 8.43 -3.04 4.84
N VAL A 64 8.47 -1.72 4.65
CA VAL A 64 7.27 -0.89 4.50
C VAL A 64 6.58 -1.17 3.18
N GLU A 65 7.34 -1.26 2.09
CA GLU A 65 6.81 -1.59 0.76
C GLU A 65 6.18 -2.98 0.75
N ASP A 66 6.87 -4.00 1.26
CA ASP A 66 6.34 -5.36 1.42
C ASP A 66 5.05 -5.39 2.26
N GLY A 67 5.03 -4.67 3.37
CA GLY A 67 3.86 -4.58 4.24
C GLY A 67 2.66 -3.92 3.54
N LEU A 68 2.90 -2.87 2.77
CA LEU A 68 1.88 -2.20 1.97
C LEU A 68 1.37 -3.10 0.84
N GLU A 69 2.24 -3.83 0.16
CA GLU A 69 1.85 -4.79 -0.89
C GLU A 69 1.00 -5.92 -0.34
N ALA A 70 1.43 -6.54 0.77
CA ALA A 70 0.68 -7.56 1.46
C ALA A 70 -0.72 -7.05 1.85
N ARG A 71 -0.79 -5.84 2.42
CA ARG A 71 -2.05 -5.23 2.81
C ARG A 71 -2.98 -4.96 1.63
N VAL A 72 -2.46 -4.46 0.52
CA VAL A 72 -3.24 -4.27 -0.72
C VAL A 72 -3.83 -5.60 -1.19
N LYS A 73 -3.02 -6.67 -1.20
CA LYS A 73 -3.46 -8.01 -1.62
C LYS A 73 -4.60 -8.54 -0.74
N GLU A 74 -4.47 -8.40 0.58
CA GLU A 74 -5.52 -8.77 1.54
C GLU A 74 -6.84 -8.03 1.28
N LEU A 75 -6.77 -6.70 1.12
CA LEU A 75 -7.96 -5.87 0.90
C LEU A 75 -8.67 -6.23 -0.40
N LEU A 76 -7.92 -6.52 -1.47
CA LEU A 76 -8.49 -6.94 -2.74
C LEU A 76 -9.14 -8.32 -2.67
N GLU A 77 -8.56 -9.26 -1.92
CA GLU A 77 -9.18 -10.56 -1.69
C GLU A 77 -10.45 -10.43 -0.85
N LEU A 78 -10.43 -9.62 0.21
CA LEU A 78 -11.62 -9.32 1.01
C LEU A 78 -12.74 -8.69 0.16
N VAL A 79 -12.40 -7.81 -0.80
CA VAL A 79 -13.37 -7.28 -1.77
C VAL A 79 -13.95 -8.39 -2.64
N ARG A 80 -13.13 -9.33 -3.13
CA ARG A 80 -13.59 -10.47 -3.95
C ARG A 80 -14.55 -11.36 -3.18
N GLU A 81 -14.19 -11.74 -1.96
CA GLU A 81 -15.04 -12.57 -1.08
C GLU A 81 -16.37 -11.89 -0.79
N ARG A 82 -16.36 -10.62 -0.37
CA ARG A 82 -17.60 -9.86 -0.09
C ARG A 82 -18.48 -9.68 -1.32
N ARG A 83 -17.89 -9.57 -2.51
CA ARG A 83 -18.65 -9.53 -3.78
C ARG A 83 -19.28 -10.87 -4.13
N LYS A 84 -18.65 -12.02 -3.80
CA LYS A 84 -19.24 -13.35 -4.00
C LYS A 84 -20.49 -13.53 -3.15
N VAL A 85 -20.44 -13.12 -1.88
CA VAL A 85 -21.57 -13.21 -0.93
C VAL A 85 -22.77 -12.34 -1.34
N LEU A 86 -22.53 -11.25 -2.08
CA LEU A 86 -23.58 -10.34 -2.55
C LEU A 86 -24.29 -10.79 -3.83
N ARG A 87 -23.74 -11.77 -4.56
CA ARG A 87 -24.35 -12.35 -5.76
C ARG A 87 -25.44 -13.34 -5.35
#